data_AF-A0A819TBE5-F1
#
_entry.id   AF-A0A819TBE5-F1
#
_cell.length_a   1.000
_cell.length_b   1.000
_cell.length_c   1.000
_cell.angle_alpha   90.00
_cell.angle_beta   90.00
_cell.angle_gamma   90.00
#
_symmetry.space_group_name_H-M   'P 1'
#
loop_
_entity.id
_entity.type
_entity.pdbx_description
1 polymer ?
#
loop_
_entity_poly.entity_id
_entity_poly.type
_entity_poly.pdbx_seq_one_letter_code
_entity_poly.pdbx_strand_id
1 'polypeptide(L)'
;MAGRQARPIQPPNTFNNRRDTDNESRRIALNNAKDANRITRSQSPKSVTSVPELRNGFLTGRQMRQYEFNNQYGQPISIREDPPMRYPDDRTQPPHFNAGPSNGSLNQHYYFPEKQKTKITFI
;
A
#
# COMPACT_ATOMS: atom_id res chain seq x y z
N MET A 1 0.82 -42.74 -11.93
CA MET A 1 1.39 -41.83 -10.92
C MET A 1 0.78 -40.45 -11.12
N ALA A 2 -0.38 -40.15 -10.50
CA ALA A 2 -1.00 -38.84 -10.60
C ALA A 2 -0.26 -37.86 -9.68
N GLY A 3 0.37 -36.85 -10.26
CA GLY A 3 1.11 -35.82 -9.51
C GLY A 3 0.18 -35.12 -8.52
N ARG A 4 0.51 -35.19 -7.22
CA ARG A 4 -0.09 -34.32 -6.21
C ARG A 4 0.24 -32.88 -6.58
N GLN A 5 -0.71 -32.20 -7.22
CA GLN A 5 -0.63 -30.75 -7.37
C GLN A 5 -0.63 -30.16 -5.96
N ALA A 6 0.46 -29.50 -5.58
CA ALA A 6 0.56 -28.80 -4.31
C ALA A 6 -0.60 -27.79 -4.27
N ARG A 7 -1.55 -27.99 -3.37
CA ARG A 7 -2.65 -27.03 -3.18
C ARG A 7 -2.00 -25.70 -2.76
N PRO A 8 -2.36 -24.56 -3.37
CA PRO A 8 -1.88 -23.27 -2.93
C PRO A 8 -2.20 -23.12 -1.44
N ILE A 9 -1.18 -22.78 -0.64
CA ILE A 9 -1.33 -22.57 0.80
C ILE A 9 -2.28 -21.38 0.95
N GLN A 10 -3.48 -21.61 1.48
CA GLN A 10 -4.44 -20.53 1.69
C GLN A 10 -3.89 -19.57 2.75
N PRO A 11 -4.06 -18.25 2.58
CA PRO A 11 -3.65 -17.29 3.60
C PRO A 11 -4.48 -17.52 4.87
N PRO A 12 -3.95 -17.17 6.05
CA PRO A 12 -4.71 -17.24 7.30
C PRO A 12 -5.94 -16.33 7.27
N ASN A 13 -7.00 -16.67 8.00
CA ASN A 13 -8.25 -15.90 8.08
C ASN A 13 -8.08 -14.44 8.55
N THR A 14 -6.91 -14.07 9.08
CA THR A 14 -6.56 -12.70 9.50
C THR A 14 -5.99 -11.85 8.37
N PHE A 15 -5.82 -12.43 7.19
CA PHE A 15 -5.34 -11.73 6.00
C PHE A 15 -6.42 -10.77 5.49
N ASN A 16 -6.05 -9.51 5.25
CA ASN A 16 -6.95 -8.42 4.86
C ASN A 16 -7.85 -7.84 5.99
N ASN A 17 -7.48 -8.01 7.26
CA ASN A 17 -8.12 -7.26 8.34
C ASN A 17 -7.88 -5.75 8.17
N ARG A 18 -8.88 -4.92 8.47
CA ARG A 18 -8.71 -3.47 8.57
C ARG A 18 -7.61 -3.17 9.58
N ARG A 19 -6.59 -2.44 9.15
CA ARG A 19 -5.43 -2.14 9.97
C ARG A 19 -4.92 -0.75 9.66
N ASP A 20 -4.95 0.10 10.67
CA ASP A 20 -4.42 1.44 10.61
C ASP A 20 -3.15 1.47 11.47
N THR A 21 -2.07 2.04 10.95
CA THR A 21 -0.78 2.05 11.65
C THR A 21 0.00 3.30 11.31
N ASP A 22 0.42 4.03 12.33
CA ASP A 22 1.35 5.14 12.20
C ASP A 22 2.79 4.64 12.16
N ASN A 23 3.60 5.22 11.27
CA ASN A 23 4.99 4.82 11.07
C ASN A 23 5.89 6.05 11.04
N GLU A 24 7.12 5.87 11.50
CA GLU A 24 8.11 6.95 11.58
C GLU A 24 8.61 7.42 10.20
N SER A 25 8.47 6.59 9.16
CA SER A 25 8.90 6.95 7.81
C SER A 25 8.14 6.19 6.72
N ARG A 26 8.17 6.75 5.51
CA ARG A 26 7.68 6.10 4.29
C ARG A 26 8.26 4.70 4.09
N ARG A 27 9.54 4.49 4.39
CA ARG A 27 10.19 3.18 4.22
C ARG A 27 9.64 2.16 5.21
N ILE A 28 9.45 2.56 6.47
CA ILE A 28 8.91 1.69 7.51
C ILE A 28 7.44 1.36 7.20
N ALA A 29 6.64 2.36 6.78
CA ALA A 29 5.26 2.13 6.37
C ALA A 29 5.14 1.11 5.23
N LEU A 30 5.97 1.22 4.19
CA LEU A 30 5.99 0.24 3.10
C LEU A 30 6.40 -1.16 3.57
N ASN A 31 7.40 -1.25 4.45
CA ASN A 31 7.83 -2.54 5.00
C ASN A 31 6.74 -3.18 5.86
N ASN A 32 6.05 -2.39 6.70
CA ASN A 32 4.96 -2.88 7.53
C ASN A 32 3.76 -3.34 6.68
N ALA A 33 3.46 -2.61 5.60
CA ALA A 33 2.47 -3.04 4.60
C ALA A 33 2.86 -4.38 3.95
N LYS A 34 4.14 -4.56 3.60
CA LYS A 34 4.64 -5.83 3.08
C LYS A 34 4.52 -6.97 4.10
N ASP A 35 4.94 -6.73 5.34
CA ASP A 35 4.94 -7.75 6.40
C ASP A 35 3.53 -8.24 6.72
N ALA A 36 2.57 -7.32 6.84
CA ALA A 36 1.17 -7.64 7.09
C ALA A 36 0.55 -8.49 5.98
N ASN A 37 0.99 -8.26 4.73
CA ASN A 37 0.54 -9.01 3.56
C ASN A 37 1.45 -10.18 3.20
N ARG A 38 2.40 -10.56 4.08
CA ARG A 38 3.34 -11.69 3.89
C ARG A 38 4.15 -11.59 2.58
N ILE A 39 4.56 -10.37 2.23
CA ILE A 39 5.49 -10.07 1.15
C ILE A 39 6.88 -9.96 1.76
N THR A 40 7.88 -10.60 1.15
CA THR A 40 9.26 -10.47 1.63
C THR A 40 9.73 -9.02 1.50
N ARG A 41 10.33 -8.45 2.56
CA ARG A 41 10.76 -7.04 2.56
C ARG A 41 11.68 -6.68 1.39
N SER A 42 12.60 -7.59 1.03
CA SER A 42 13.55 -7.44 -0.09
C SER A 42 12.92 -7.64 -1.48
N GLN A 43 11.69 -8.14 -1.56
CA GLN A 43 11.00 -8.36 -2.83
C GLN A 43 10.73 -7.02 -3.52
N SER A 44 11.20 -6.90 -4.75
CA SER A 44 10.84 -5.81 -5.66
C SER A 44 9.39 -6.00 -6.15
N PRO A 45 8.66 -4.91 -6.43
CA PRO A 45 7.35 -5.01 -7.04
C PRO A 45 7.45 -5.68 -8.42
N LYS A 46 6.44 -6.46 -8.77
CA LYS A 46 6.27 -7.03 -10.12
C LYS A 46 6.05 -5.93 -11.15
N SER A 47 5.27 -4.92 -10.77
CA SER A 47 5.00 -3.75 -11.56
C SER A 47 4.72 -2.55 -10.66
N VAL A 48 4.99 -1.37 -11.21
CA VAL A 48 4.63 -0.09 -10.60
C VAL A 48 3.81 0.67 -11.63
N THR A 49 2.55 0.96 -11.31
CA THR A 49 1.63 1.65 -12.21
C THR A 49 1.22 2.99 -11.62
N SER A 50 0.89 3.93 -12.51
CA SER A 50 0.27 5.19 -12.15
C SER A 50 -1.24 5.01 -12.22
N VAL A 51 -1.94 5.25 -11.11
CA VAL A 51 -3.40 5.16 -11.05
C VAL A 51 -3.98 6.52 -10.69
N PRO A 52 -5.04 6.98 -11.38
CA PRO A 52 -5.61 8.28 -11.10
C PRO A 52 -6.25 8.31 -9.70
N GLU A 53 -6.10 9.43 -9.00
CA GLU A 53 -6.82 9.68 -7.76
C GLU A 53 -8.29 10.01 -8.05
N LEU A 54 -9.17 9.31 -7.36
CA LEU A 54 -10.61 9.57 -7.35
C LEU A 54 -10.99 10.21 -6.02
N ARG A 55 -11.67 11.34 -6.08
CA ARG A 55 -12.26 12.04 -4.95
C ARG A 55 -13.76 12.14 -5.13
N ASN A 56 -14.52 11.52 -4.23
CA ASN A 56 -15.98 11.46 -4.33
C ASN A 56 -16.49 10.96 -5.70
N GLY A 57 -15.76 10.04 -6.33
CA GLY A 57 -16.06 9.51 -7.67
C GLY A 57 -15.53 10.34 -8.85
N PHE A 58 -14.87 11.47 -8.61
CA PHE A 58 -14.34 12.34 -9.68
C PHE A 58 -12.81 12.30 -9.73
N LEU A 59 -12.25 12.36 -10.95
CA LEU A 59 -10.81 12.45 -11.17
C LEU A 59 -10.28 13.79 -10.64
N THR A 60 -9.25 13.75 -9.80
CA THR A 60 -8.61 14.98 -9.27
C THR A 60 -7.47 15.50 -10.15
N GLY A 61 -7.10 14.74 -11.19
CA GLY A 61 -5.90 14.97 -12.01
C GLY A 61 -4.60 14.53 -11.33
N ARG A 62 -4.63 14.15 -10.05
CA ARG A 62 -3.46 13.58 -9.36
C ARG A 62 -3.29 12.12 -9.72
N GLN A 63 -2.04 11.68 -9.66
CA GLN A 63 -1.63 10.31 -9.97
C GLN A 63 -0.99 9.68 -8.73
N MET A 64 -1.50 8.53 -8.33
CA MET A 64 -0.99 7.72 -7.23
C MET A 64 -0.12 6.60 -7.78
N ARG A 65 0.86 6.17 -6.99
CA ARG A 65 1.73 5.03 -7.38
C ARG A 65 1.16 3.76 -6.77
N GLN A 66 0.87 2.77 -7.60
CA GLN A 66 0.45 1.45 -7.16
C GLN A 66 1.55 0.43 -7.43
N TYR A 67 1.92 -0.31 -6.40
CA TYR A 67 2.95 -1.34 -6.40
C TYR A 67 2.27 -2.72 -6.33
N GLU A 68 2.53 -3.57 -7.31
CA GLU A 68 1.98 -4.93 -7.34
C GLU A 68 3.02 -5.95 -6.87
N PHE A 69 2.61 -6.88 -6.02
CA PHE A 69 3.42 -7.96 -5.47
C PHE A 69 2.69 -9.29 -5.55
N ASN A 70 3.44 -10.37 -5.34
CA ASN A 70 2.86 -11.61 -4.84
C ASN A 70 3.31 -11.81 -3.40
N ASN A 71 2.40 -12.25 -2.54
CA ASN A 71 2.77 -12.73 -1.21
C ASN A 71 3.42 -14.14 -1.28
N GLN A 72 3.90 -14.63 -0.14
CA GLN A 72 4.49 -15.97 -0.02
C GLN A 72 3.56 -17.13 -0.41
N TYR A 73 2.26 -16.87 -0.51
CA TYR A 73 1.23 -17.83 -0.93
C TYR A 73 0.91 -17.75 -2.43
N GLY A 74 1.60 -16.88 -3.17
CA GLY A 74 1.39 -16.67 -4.60
C GLY A 74 0.20 -15.75 -4.94
N GLN A 75 -0.45 -15.16 -3.94
CA GLN A 75 -1.61 -14.28 -4.15
C GLN A 75 -1.17 -12.86 -4.52
N PRO A 76 -1.89 -12.20 -5.44
CA PRO A 76 -1.58 -10.83 -5.85
C PRO A 76 -1.98 -9.84 -4.75
N ILE A 77 -1.06 -8.91 -4.45
CA ILE A 77 -1.24 -7.84 -3.47
C ILE A 77 -0.88 -6.50 -4.09
N SER A 78 -1.77 -5.53 -3.91
CA SER A 78 -1.52 -4.14 -4.26
C SER A 78 -1.16 -3.34 -3.00
N ILE A 79 -0.15 -2.49 -3.12
CA ILE A 79 0.16 -1.45 -2.15
C ILE A 79 0.16 -0.12 -2.92
N ARG A 80 -0.74 0.80 -2.60
CA ARG A 80 -0.87 2.10 -3.26
C ARG A 80 -0.41 3.21 -2.34
N GLU A 81 0.39 4.13 -2.86
CA GLU A 81 0.81 5.33 -2.14
C GLU A 81 -0.15 6.47 -2.43
N ASP A 82 -0.83 6.92 -1.38
CA ASP A 82 -1.82 7.99 -1.47
C ASP A 82 -1.22 9.27 -0.84
N PRO A 83 -1.35 10.43 -1.52
CA PRO A 83 -0.87 11.71 -1.02
C PRO A 83 -1.65 12.14 0.23
N PRO A 84 -1.15 13.14 0.98
CA PRO A 84 -1.92 13.68 2.10
C PRO A 84 -3.23 14.29 1.59
N MET A 85 -4.29 14.08 2.36
CA MET A 85 -5.63 14.56 2.03
C MET A 85 -6.16 15.48 3.12
N ARG A 86 -6.71 16.62 2.71
CA ARG A 86 -7.47 17.51 3.60
C ARG A 86 -8.95 17.38 3.31
N TYR A 87 -9.71 17.11 4.36
CA TYR A 87 -11.16 17.05 4.32
C TYR A 87 -11.76 18.44 4.61
N PRO A 88 -13.02 18.70 4.20
CA PRO A 88 -13.69 19.98 4.43
C PRO A 88 -13.89 20.33 5.91
N ASP A 89 -13.79 19.36 6.81
CA ASP A 89 -13.96 19.49 8.26
C ASP A 89 -12.61 19.66 8.99
N ASP A 90 -11.61 20.19 8.29
CA ASP A 90 -10.23 20.40 8.75
C ASP A 90 -9.46 19.14 9.17
N ARG A 91 -10.05 17.94 9.05
CA ARG A 91 -9.31 16.69 9.25
C ARG A 91 -8.28 16.54 8.13
N THR A 92 -7.05 16.24 8.53
CA THR A 92 -5.96 15.95 7.59
C THR A 92 -5.54 14.51 7.75
N GLN A 93 -5.63 13.75 6.66
CA GLN A 93 -5.02 12.45 6.56
C GLN A 93 -3.58 12.61 6.07
N PRO A 94 -2.57 12.14 6.82
CA PRO A 94 -1.19 12.19 6.37
C PRO A 94 -0.98 11.27 5.15
N PRO A 95 0.16 11.41 4.45
CA PRO A 95 0.52 10.48 3.40
C PRO A 95 0.56 9.05 3.95
N HIS A 96 0.11 8.09 3.15
CA HIS A 96 -0.02 6.71 3.62
C HIS A 96 0.03 5.70 2.49
N PHE A 97 0.28 4.45 2.84
CA PHE A 97 0.05 3.33 1.95
C PHE A 97 -1.30 2.67 2.24
N ASN A 98 -2.05 2.41 1.18
CA ASN A 98 -3.22 1.55 1.16
C ASN A 98 -2.82 0.16 0.67
N ALA A 99 -3.05 -0.90 1.44
CA ALA A 99 -2.66 -2.25 1.06
C ALA A 99 -3.78 -3.28 1.18
N GLY A 100 -3.71 -4.31 0.35
CA GLY A 100 -4.64 -5.44 0.37
C GLY A 100 -4.57 -6.31 -0.90
N PRO A 101 -5.45 -7.32 -1.00
CA PRO A 101 -5.58 -8.14 -2.21
C PRO A 101 -5.85 -7.28 -3.45
N SER A 102 -5.13 -7.51 -4.55
CA SER A 102 -5.24 -6.67 -5.76
C SER A 102 -6.65 -6.67 -6.39
N ASN A 103 -7.44 -7.70 -6.14
CA ASN A 103 -8.82 -7.85 -6.60
C ASN A 103 -9.87 -7.40 -5.56
N GLY A 104 -9.44 -6.76 -4.47
CA GLY A 104 -10.30 -6.34 -3.38
C GLY A 104 -10.06 -4.89 -2.96
N SER A 105 -10.69 -4.50 -1.85
CA SER A 105 -10.49 -3.18 -1.26
C SER A 105 -9.16 -3.11 -0.49
N LEU A 106 -8.41 -2.02 -0.69
CA LEU A 106 -7.16 -1.74 0.01
C LEU A 106 -7.46 -1.15 1.40
N ASN A 107 -7.90 -1.99 2.32
CA ASN A 107 -8.46 -1.61 3.63
C ASN A 107 -7.42 -1.43 4.74
N GLN A 108 -6.13 -1.51 4.42
CA GLN A 108 -5.05 -1.35 5.40
C GLN A 108 -4.33 -0.04 5.13
N HIS A 109 -4.24 0.81 6.15
CA HIS A 109 -3.69 2.16 6.08
C HIS A 109 -2.38 2.24 6.88
N TYR A 110 -1.27 2.54 6.20
CA TYR A 110 0.04 2.70 6.83
C TYR A 110 0.53 4.13 6.67
N TYR A 111 0.24 4.97 7.66
CA TYR A 111 0.55 6.39 7.69
C TYR A 111 2.04 6.65 7.91
N PHE A 112 2.55 7.75 7.36
CA PHE A 112 3.92 8.20 7.59
C PHE A 112 4.05 9.73 7.46
N PRO A 113 5.05 10.36 8.11
CA PRO A 113 5.26 11.79 7.99
C PRO A 113 5.59 12.19 6.55
N GLU A 114 5.01 13.30 6.11
CA GLU A 114 5.37 13.90 4.83
C GLU A 114 6.87 14.25 4.86
N LYS A 115 7.60 13.88 3.81
CA LYS A 115 8.99 14.32 3.68
C LYS A 115 8.98 15.85 3.64
N GLN A 116 9.46 16.49 4.68
CA GLN A 116 9.75 17.92 4.64
C GLN A 116 10.71 18.14 3.47
N LYS A 117 10.26 18.88 2.45
CA LYS A 117 11.15 19.33 1.39
C LYS A 117 12.13 20.30 2.05
N THR A 118 13.31 19.82 2.40
CA THR A 118 14.41 20.69 2.83
C THR A 118 14.65 21.65 1.68
N LYS A 119 14.22 22.90 1.83
CA LYS A 119 14.58 24.00 0.94
C LYS A 119 16.09 24.16 1.13
N ILE A 120 16.88 23.57 0.25
CA ILE A 120 18.31 23.89 0.16
C ILE A 120 18.35 25.30 -0.44
N THR A 121 18.38 26.30 0.43
CA THR A 121 18.73 27.66 0.03
C THR A 121 20.24 27.67 -0.15
N PHE A 122 20.69 27.73 -1.40
CA PHE A 122 22.07 28.13 -1.67
C PHE A 122 22.19 29.61 -1.29
N ILE A 123 23.03 29.90 -0.31
CA ILE A 123 23.49 31.25 0.07
C ILE A 123 24.74 31.58 -0.72
#